data_AF-A0A165G0J8-F1
#
_entry.id   AF-A0A165G0J8-F1
#
_cell.length_a   1.000
_cell.length_b   1.000
_cell.length_c   1.000
_cell.angle_alpha   90.00
_cell.angle_beta   90.00
_cell.angle_gamma   90.00
#
_symmetry.space_group_name_H-M   'P 1'
#
loop_
_entity.id
_entity.type
_entity.pdbx_description
1 polymer ?
#
loop_
_entity_poly.entity_id
_entity_poly.type
_entity_poly.pdbx_seq_one_letter_code
_entity_poly.pdbx_strand_id
1 'polypeptide(L)'
;MDALGASSSDPKTALMLQVRQEAAITNARQLIEKLNEHCFDKCIPKPGASLSKGEETCFTQCMEKYMGAWNAVSRQYIGRLQKEQAAAGLSGGL
;
A
#
# COMPACT_ATOMS: atom_id res chain seq x y z
N MET A 1 -21.63 -37.56 -17.41
CA MET A 1 -20.85 -38.80 -17.51
C MET A 1 -19.39 -38.42 -17.86
N ASP A 2 -18.82 -37.39 -17.23
CA ASP A 2 -18.15 -37.39 -15.89
C ASP A 2 -16.70 -37.92 -16.05
N ALA A 3 -15.60 -37.31 -15.60
CA ALA A 3 -15.38 -36.23 -14.65
C ALA A 3 -13.91 -35.72 -14.70
N LEU A 4 -13.73 -34.42 -14.49
CA LEU A 4 -12.82 -33.76 -13.52
C LEU A 4 -11.38 -34.27 -13.33
N GLY A 5 -10.40 -33.39 -13.58
CA GLY A 5 -9.01 -33.60 -13.14
C GLY A 5 -8.04 -32.44 -13.27
N ALA A 6 -8.49 -31.21 -13.57
CA ALA A 6 -7.64 -30.02 -13.42
C ALA A 6 -7.65 -29.58 -11.94
N SER A 7 -6.84 -30.23 -11.11
CA SER A 7 -6.65 -29.81 -9.72
C SER A 7 -5.32 -30.36 -9.17
N SER A 8 -4.29 -29.55 -9.26
CA SER A 8 -3.44 -29.33 -8.08
C SER A 8 -2.89 -27.90 -8.14
N SER A 9 -3.75 -26.94 -7.79
CA SER A 9 -3.24 -25.86 -6.96
C SER A 9 -2.62 -26.54 -5.73
N ASP A 10 -1.29 -26.71 -5.73
CA ASP A 10 -0.54 -27.15 -4.55
C ASP A 10 -1.08 -26.35 -3.34
N PRO A 11 -1.52 -27.00 -2.25
CA PRO A 11 -1.98 -26.30 -1.05
C PRO A 11 -1.04 -25.17 -0.61
N LYS A 12 0.27 -25.31 -0.84
CA LYS A 12 1.25 -24.24 -0.61
C LYS A 12 1.05 -23.03 -1.52
N THR A 13 0.74 -23.25 -2.79
CA THR A 13 0.46 -22.16 -3.76
C THR A 13 -0.82 -21.42 -3.37
N ALA A 14 -1.88 -22.14 -3.00
CA ALA A 14 -3.13 -21.54 -2.55
C ALA A 14 -2.93 -20.72 -1.25
N LEU A 15 -2.20 -21.27 -0.28
CA LEU A 15 -1.85 -20.57 0.96
C LEU A 15 -0.98 -19.32 0.70
N MET A 16 0.03 -19.42 -0.15
CA MET A 16 0.88 -18.26 -0.51
C MET A 16 0.09 -17.15 -1.19
N LEU A 17 -0.90 -17.49 -2.03
CA LEU A 17 -1.79 -16.52 -2.65
C LEU A 17 -2.63 -15.80 -1.59
N GLN A 18 -3.18 -16.54 -0.64
CA GLN A 18 -3.95 -15.99 0.48
C GLN A 18 -3.10 -15.05 1.33
N VAL A 19 -1.89 -15.46 1.73
CA VAL A 19 -0.96 -14.64 2.53
C VAL A 19 -0.62 -13.33 1.79
N ARG A 20 -0.36 -13.39 0.47
CA ARG A 20 -0.09 -12.18 -0.33
C ARG A 20 -1.28 -11.24 -0.37
N GLN A 21 -2.49 -11.77 -0.51
CA GLN A 21 -3.71 -10.96 -0.52
C GLN A 21 -3.92 -10.27 0.82
N GLU A 22 -3.71 -10.97 1.93
CA GLU A 22 -3.83 -10.43 3.28
C GLU A 22 -2.78 -9.34 3.56
N ALA A 23 -1.55 -9.56 3.11
CA ALA A 23 -0.48 -8.56 3.21
C ALA A 23 -0.83 -7.29 2.42
N ALA A 24 -1.39 -7.42 1.22
CA ALA A 24 -1.82 -6.26 0.41
C ALA A 24 -2.92 -5.46 1.12
N ILE A 25 -3.92 -6.13 1.70
CA ILE A 25 -5.00 -5.49 2.46
C ILE A 25 -4.44 -4.77 3.69
N THR A 26 -3.54 -5.42 4.43
CA THR A 26 -2.93 -4.85 5.64
C THR A 26 -2.11 -3.61 5.32
N ASN A 27 -1.30 -3.66 4.26
CA ASN A 27 -0.52 -2.51 3.80
C ASN A 27 -1.41 -1.33 3.39
N ALA A 28 -2.53 -1.60 2.69
CA ALA A 28 -3.49 -0.57 2.31
C ALA A 28 -4.15 0.08 3.54
N ARG A 29 -4.53 -0.73 4.55
CA ARG A 29 -5.08 -0.22 5.82
C ARG A 29 -4.10 0.69 6.54
N GLN A 30 -2.85 0.28 6.67
CA GLN A 30 -1.81 1.09 7.30
C GLN A 30 -1.60 2.44 6.59
N LEU A 31 -1.64 2.44 5.25
CA LEU A 31 -1.55 3.68 4.48
C LEU A 31 -2.73 4.62 4.80
N ILE A 32 -3.95 4.08 4.83
CA ILE A 32 -5.16 4.85 5.14
C ILE A 32 -5.11 5.41 6.56
N GLU A 33 -4.70 4.60 7.54
CA GLU A 33 -4.54 5.03 8.94
C GLU A 33 -3.54 6.19 9.04
N LYS A 34 -2.37 6.09 8.40
CA LYS A 34 -1.36 7.15 8.43
C LYS A 34 -1.80 8.42 7.72
N LEU A 35 -2.49 8.29 6.59
CA LEU A 35 -3.08 9.41 5.86
C LEU A 35 -4.15 10.10 6.73
N ASN A 36 -5.01 9.34 7.40
CA ASN A 36 -6.03 9.88 8.27
C ASN A 36 -5.42 10.60 9.47
N GLU A 37 -4.45 10.01 10.16
CA GLU A 37 -3.73 10.64 11.27
C GLU A 37 -3.08 11.96 10.83
N HIS A 38 -2.37 11.94 9.71
CA HIS A 38 -1.66 13.12 9.20
C HIS A 38 -2.61 14.25 8.79
N CYS A 39 -3.64 13.94 8.01
CA CYS A 39 -4.58 14.94 7.52
C CYS A 39 -5.50 15.45 8.62
N PHE A 40 -5.84 14.62 9.62
CA PHE A 40 -6.61 15.08 10.77
C PHE A 40 -5.81 16.09 11.59
N ASP A 41 -4.56 15.78 11.96
CA ASP A 41 -3.67 16.69 12.70
C ASP A 41 -3.46 18.03 11.99
N LYS A 42 -3.36 18.00 10.65
CA LYS A 42 -3.07 19.20 9.86
C LYS A 42 -4.30 20.04 9.54
N CYS A 43 -5.47 19.42 9.36
CA CYS A 43 -6.64 20.11 8.85
C CYS A 43 -7.75 20.34 9.87
N ILE A 44 -7.77 19.64 11.01
CA ILE A 44 -8.88 19.69 11.98
C ILE A 44 -8.41 20.35 13.30
N PRO A 45 -8.33 21.68 13.38
CA PRO A 45 -7.83 22.38 14.56
C PRO A 45 -8.80 22.34 15.75
N LYS A 46 -10.10 22.14 15.49
CA LYS A 46 -11.15 22.07 16.51
C LYS A 46 -12.09 20.90 16.19
N PRO A 47 -11.79 19.70 16.71
CA PRO A 47 -12.64 18.54 16.48
C PRO A 47 -14.09 18.79 16.93
N GLY A 48 -15.04 18.39 16.10
CA GLY A 48 -16.47 18.54 16.35
C GLY A 48 -17.27 17.40 15.71
N ALA A 49 -18.60 17.46 15.83
CA ALA A 49 -19.49 16.45 15.26
C ALA A 49 -19.56 16.48 13.73
N SER A 50 -19.07 17.55 13.10
CA SER A 50 -19.07 17.75 11.65
C SER A 50 -17.86 18.56 11.23
N LEU A 51 -17.40 18.35 10.00
CA LEU A 51 -16.38 19.20 9.39
C LEU A 51 -17.01 20.49 8.86
N SER A 52 -16.32 21.61 9.06
CA SER A 52 -16.60 22.83 8.32
C SER A 52 -16.18 22.69 6.86
N LYS A 53 -16.76 23.49 5.96
CA LYS A 53 -16.35 23.49 4.53
C LYS A 53 -14.85 23.72 4.31
N GLY A 54 -14.22 24.51 5.19
CA GLY A 54 -12.78 24.76 5.15
C GLY A 54 -11.98 23.51 5.53
N GLU A 55 -12.41 22.80 6.58
CA GLU A 55 -11.81 21.53 7.00
C GLU A 55 -11.98 20.44 5.94
N GLU A 56 -13.16 20.31 5.34
CA GLU A 56 -13.41 19.36 4.23
C GLU A 56 -12.50 19.64 3.03
N THR A 57 -12.36 20.92 2.66
CA THR A 57 -11.50 21.34 1.55
C THR A 57 -10.03 21.06 1.86
N CYS A 58 -9.57 21.39 3.06
CA CYS A 58 -8.20 21.10 3.51
C CYS A 58 -7.94 19.59 3.51
N PHE A 59 -8.85 18.81 4.07
CA PHE A 59 -8.70 17.36 4.18
C PHE A 59 -8.61 16.70 2.81
N THR A 60 -9.48 17.10 1.87
CA THR A 60 -9.44 16.64 0.47
C THR A 60 -8.09 16.93 -0.18
N GLN A 61 -7.62 18.18 -0.10
CA GLN A 61 -6.33 18.56 -0.66
C GLN A 61 -5.15 17.85 0.04
N CYS A 62 -5.24 17.63 1.35
CA CYS A 62 -4.24 16.91 2.11
C CYS A 62 -4.10 15.48 1.61
N MET A 63 -5.22 14.75 1.45
CA MET A 63 -5.21 13.38 0.95
C MET A 63 -4.59 13.29 -0.45
N GLU A 64 -4.98 14.17 -1.37
CA GLU A 64 -4.43 14.22 -2.73
C GLU A 64 -2.91 14.44 -2.72
N LYS A 65 -2.45 15.41 -1.93
CA LYS A 65 -1.02 15.73 -1.79
C LYS A 65 -0.26 14.57 -1.15
N TYR A 66 -0.80 13.98 -0.09
CA TYR A 66 -0.19 12.86 0.63
C TYR A 66 -0.03 11.65 -0.28
N MET A 67 -1.08 11.26 -1.00
CA MET A 67 -1.03 10.15 -1.97
C MET A 67 -0.08 10.47 -3.14
N GLY A 68 -0.07 11.70 -3.62
CA GLY A 68 0.89 12.15 -4.63
C GLY A 68 2.35 11.98 -4.17
N ALA A 69 2.65 12.44 -2.95
CA ALA A 69 3.97 12.30 -2.34
C ALA A 69 4.34 10.83 -2.10
N TRP A 70 3.43 10.05 -1.52
CA TRP A 70 3.63 8.61 -1.29
C TRP A 70 3.94 7.87 -2.58
N ASN A 71 3.19 8.12 -3.66
CA ASN A 71 3.42 7.54 -4.97
C ASN A 71 4.80 7.89 -5.54
N ALA A 72 5.23 9.15 -5.42
CA ALA A 72 6.53 9.60 -5.90
C ALA A 72 7.68 8.93 -5.14
N VAL A 73 7.59 8.90 -3.80
CA VAL A 73 8.59 8.28 -2.93
C VAL A 73 8.63 6.76 -3.14
N SER A 74 7.47 6.11 -3.22
CA SER A 74 7.35 4.66 -3.44
C SER A 74 8.02 4.23 -4.73
N ARG A 75 7.77 4.93 -5.85
CA ARG A 75 8.43 4.64 -7.14
C ARG A 75 9.95 4.76 -7.05
N GLN A 76 10.47 5.81 -6.42
CA GLN A 76 11.92 5.95 -6.28
C GLN A 76 12.54 4.90 -5.37
N TYR A 77 11.87 4.60 -4.26
CA TYR A 77 12.33 3.59 -3.32
C TYR A 77 12.40 2.20 -3.97
N ILE A 78 11.35 1.77 -4.66
CA ILE A 78 11.32 0.50 -5.40
C ILE A 78 12.37 0.49 -6.51
N GLY A 79 12.50 1.59 -7.25
CA GLY A 79 13.51 1.71 -8.30
C GLY A 79 14.94 1.58 -7.77
N ARG A 80 15.22 2.08 -6.57
CA ARG A 80 16.52 1.88 -5.90
C ARG A 80 16.72 0.42 -5.49
N LEU A 81 15.74 -0.19 -4.85
CA LEU A 81 15.82 -1.60 -4.41
C LEU A 81 16.10 -2.55 -5.58
N GLN A 82 15.45 -2.35 -6.72
CA GLN A 82 15.66 -3.18 -7.92
C GLN A 82 17.10 -3.06 -8.45
N LYS A 83 17.69 -1.84 -8.41
CA LYS A 83 19.09 -1.62 -8.80
C LYS A 83 20.07 -2.29 -7.83
N GLU A 84 19.81 -2.19 -6.53
CA GLU A 84 20.64 -2.83 -5.50
C GLU A 84 20.58 -4.36 -5.61
N GLN A 85 19.40 -4.94 -5.86
CA GLN A 85 19.22 -6.38 -6.07
C GLN A 85 19.94 -6.86 -7.34
N ALA A 86 19.88 -6.10 -8.43
CA ALA A 86 20.61 -6.42 -9.65
C ALA A 86 22.14 -6.37 -9.45
N ALA A 87 22.63 -5.38 -8.70
CA ALA A 87 24.05 -5.26 -8.37
C ALA A 87 24.53 -6.39 -7.43
N ALA A 88 23.73 -6.77 -6.44
CA ALA A 88 24.04 -7.88 -5.53
C ALA A 88 23.94 -9.26 -6.21
N GLY A 89 23.06 -9.42 -7.21
CA GLY A 89 22.97 -10.63 -8.02
C GLY A 89 24.22 -10.87 -8.89
N LEU A 90 24.96 -9.81 -9.25
CA LEU A 90 26.22 -9.90 -9.99
C LEU A 90 27.41 -10.30 -9.11
N SER A 91 27.31 -10.20 -7.79
CA SER A 91 28.39 -10.57 -6.86
C SER A 91 28.33 -12.01 -6.34
N GLY A 92 27.28 -12.78 -6.65
CA GLY A 92 27.08 -14.17 -6.19
C GLY A 92 27.39 -15.25 -7.22
N GLY A 93 28.03 -14.91 -8.35
CA GLY A 93 28.22 -15.79 -9.51
C GLY A 93 29.68 -16.06 -9.91
N LEU A 94 30.59 -16.15 -8.95
CA LEU A 94 31.96 -16.67 -9.11
C LEU A 94 32.20 -17.81 -8.12
#